data_AF-A0A074VKI1-F1
#
_entry.id   AF-A0A074VKI1-F1
#
_cell.length_a   1.000
_cell.length_b   1.000
_cell.length_c   1.000
_cell.angle_alpha   90.00
_cell.angle_beta   90.00
_cell.angle_gamma   90.00
#
_symmetry.space_group_name_H-M   'P 1'
#
loop_
_entity.id
_entity.type
_entity.pdbx_description
1 polymer ?
#
loop_
_entity_poly.entity_id
_entity_poly.type
_entity_poly.pdbx_seq_one_letter_code
_entity_poly.pdbx_strand_id
1 'polypeptide(L)'
;MADSAPAQSNQPQKRKFNEGKRHFKKNKKQKQTTVKEGSNEEVLIADVRALLEKHSIASKPAEDQPEEQASSPKLPEPFTEYDVTIEELSSTGDGLAVIPGSSQVAVVPFTAPGDKVTVKIIKHLQDTNYTLTDFVKVLEPSTHRDDSLPKCGYFSKCSGCQFQFLPYQYQLDHKKSIVEKAYKNFCNLPAHLVPAIGDTIGSPLQYGYRTKLTPHFDGPPGGRRDRRQGVKAVFSEVPPIGFMLKGTRKTMDIEDCPIGTDAVRMGMKNERERVKVELEKYQRGATLLLRESTKRIDKKDLPQGQQTNGASESKDYIDEDRGAHIHRKTCVTDQNAVSTEYVDDFRFDNPAGSFFQNNNSILPSFTQYIRDNILPKDQPADAPKITNLIDAYSGSGLFTVTLSPLFKNSIGIDVSTKSIEFASTNAKLNNIPPTSARFLAGDANNIFAEIKFPAAETAVVIDPSRKGCDENFLGQLLQFGPERVCYVSCNVHTQARDVGVLVGGLAGINGGKGLYEIESLRGFDFFPQTGHVEGVAFLRKKKDVAVA
;
A
#
# COMPACT_ATOMS: atom_id res chain seq x y z
N MET A 1 45.52 -52.14 -30.19
CA MET A 1 45.99 -51.13 -29.22
C MET A 1 45.76 -49.77 -29.87
N ALA A 2 44.50 -49.35 -30.03
CA ALA A 2 43.69 -48.58 -29.06
C ALA A 2 44.26 -47.15 -28.91
N ASP A 3 43.99 -46.23 -29.85
CA ASP A 3 42.83 -45.31 -29.93
C ASP A 3 42.59 -44.43 -28.68
N SER A 4 42.89 -43.14 -28.78
CA SER A 4 41.92 -42.04 -28.54
C SER A 4 42.60 -40.66 -28.67
N ALA A 5 42.08 -39.85 -29.59
CA ALA A 5 42.54 -38.51 -29.97
C ALA A 5 42.11 -37.41 -28.97
N PRO A 6 42.82 -36.25 -28.92
CA PRO A 6 42.48 -35.13 -28.05
C PRO A 6 41.42 -34.18 -28.64
N ALA A 7 40.70 -33.54 -27.72
CA ALA A 7 39.49 -32.75 -27.92
C ALA A 7 39.65 -31.51 -28.83
N GLN A 8 38.69 -31.34 -29.74
CA GLN A 8 38.52 -30.16 -30.58
C GLN A 8 37.65 -29.09 -29.91
N SER A 9 38.05 -27.85 -30.10
CA SER A 9 37.39 -26.62 -29.68
C SER A 9 36.10 -26.38 -30.46
N ASN A 10 34.98 -26.20 -29.75
CA ASN A 10 33.69 -25.87 -30.34
C ASN A 10 33.41 -24.35 -30.22
N GLN A 11 33.66 -23.63 -31.32
CA GLN A 11 33.14 -22.27 -31.53
C GLN A 11 31.62 -22.34 -31.81
N PRO A 12 30.79 -21.39 -31.31
CA PRO A 12 29.38 -21.39 -31.60
C PRO A 12 29.09 -20.89 -33.03
N GLN A 13 28.57 -21.79 -33.88
CA GLN A 13 28.11 -21.52 -35.23
C GLN A 13 26.94 -20.50 -35.25
N LYS A 14 27.13 -19.40 -35.99
CA LYS A 14 26.07 -18.46 -36.36
C LYS A 14 25.02 -19.18 -37.24
N ARG A 15 23.78 -19.30 -36.75
CA ARG A 15 22.64 -19.77 -37.55
C ARG A 15 22.34 -18.79 -38.69
N LYS A 16 22.25 -19.31 -39.92
CA LYS A 16 21.84 -18.58 -41.13
C LYS A 16 20.38 -18.11 -41.02
N PHE A 17 20.17 -16.86 -41.41
CA PHE A 17 18.88 -16.17 -41.48
C PHE A 17 18.04 -16.80 -42.60
N ASN A 18 16.87 -17.34 -42.28
CA ASN A 18 15.98 -17.98 -43.25
C ASN A 18 14.91 -16.95 -43.66
N GLU A 19 15.00 -16.44 -44.89
CA GLU A 19 14.02 -15.53 -45.51
C GLU A 19 12.74 -16.29 -45.88
N GLY A 20 11.86 -16.50 -44.89
CA GLY A 20 10.52 -17.03 -45.09
C GLY A 20 9.46 -15.98 -44.79
N LYS A 21 8.78 -15.47 -45.82
CA LYS A 21 7.62 -14.57 -45.74
C LYS A 21 6.57 -15.11 -44.75
N ARG A 22 6.51 -14.55 -43.53
CA ARG A 22 5.39 -14.77 -42.61
C ARG A 22 4.36 -13.67 -42.81
N HIS A 23 3.25 -14.02 -43.45
CA HIS A 23 2.03 -13.23 -43.49
C HIS A 23 1.60 -12.84 -42.07
N PHE A 24 1.63 -11.54 -41.75
CA PHE A 24 1.05 -11.00 -40.53
C PHE A 24 -0.47 -11.08 -40.64
N LYS A 25 -1.10 -12.11 -40.06
CA LYS A 25 -2.54 -12.08 -39.75
C LYS A 25 -2.76 -11.02 -38.68
N LYS A 26 -3.28 -9.85 -39.07
CA LYS A 26 -3.91 -8.87 -38.19
C LYS A 26 -5.15 -9.51 -37.57
N ASN A 27 -5.00 -10.15 -36.42
CA ASN A 27 -6.10 -10.41 -35.49
C ASN A 27 -5.57 -10.14 -34.08
N LYS A 28 -5.48 -8.86 -33.74
CA LYS A 28 -5.27 -8.43 -32.36
C LYS A 28 -6.64 -8.51 -31.67
N LYS A 29 -7.06 -9.72 -31.28
CA LYS A 29 -8.14 -9.86 -30.28
C LYS A 29 -7.70 -9.02 -29.08
N GLN A 30 -8.44 -7.95 -28.77
CA GLN A 30 -8.29 -7.24 -27.51
C GLN A 30 -8.43 -8.30 -26.42
N LYS A 31 -7.34 -8.58 -25.72
CA LYS A 31 -7.35 -9.47 -24.57
C LYS A 31 -8.15 -8.72 -23.52
N GLN A 32 -9.41 -9.10 -23.28
CA GLN A 32 -10.18 -8.62 -22.14
C GLN A 32 -9.31 -8.89 -20.91
N THR A 33 -8.82 -7.82 -20.30
CA THR A 33 -8.09 -7.91 -19.04
C THR A 33 -9.13 -8.22 -17.97
N THR A 34 -9.13 -9.45 -17.48
CA THR A 34 -9.91 -9.82 -16.29
C THR A 34 -9.50 -8.90 -15.15
N VAL A 35 -10.46 -8.12 -14.62
CA VAL A 35 -10.24 -7.26 -13.46
C VAL A 35 -9.76 -8.14 -12.32
N LYS A 36 -8.63 -7.75 -11.71
CA LYS A 36 -8.02 -8.53 -10.65
C LYS A 36 -8.72 -8.22 -9.32
N GLU A 37 -9.04 -9.27 -8.57
CA GLU A 37 -9.61 -9.14 -7.22
C GLU A 37 -8.71 -8.29 -6.30
N GLY A 38 -9.34 -7.41 -5.54
CA GLY A 38 -8.71 -6.45 -4.63
C GLY A 38 -7.96 -5.32 -5.33
N SER A 39 -8.10 -5.16 -6.65
CA SER A 39 -7.42 -4.10 -7.40
C SER A 39 -8.18 -2.77 -7.32
N ASN A 40 -7.45 -1.65 -7.48
CA ASN A 40 -8.06 -0.32 -7.57
C ASN A 40 -9.13 -0.23 -8.67
N GLU A 41 -8.98 -1.00 -9.75
CA GLU A 41 -9.96 -1.04 -10.85
C GLU A 41 -11.28 -1.68 -10.38
N GLU A 42 -11.22 -2.80 -9.66
CA GLU A 42 -12.42 -3.44 -9.09
C GLU A 42 -13.14 -2.53 -8.10
N VAL A 43 -12.38 -1.89 -7.22
CA VAL A 43 -12.88 -0.96 -6.21
C VAL A 43 -13.58 0.23 -6.87
N LEU A 44 -12.94 0.84 -7.87
CA LEU A 44 -13.51 1.95 -8.61
C LEU A 44 -14.79 1.54 -9.36
N ILE A 45 -14.82 0.34 -9.94
CA ILE A 45 -16.02 -0.19 -10.60
C ILE A 45 -17.19 -0.31 -9.62
N ALA A 46 -16.94 -0.74 -8.38
CA ALA A 46 -17.99 -0.83 -7.36
C ALA A 46 -18.57 0.56 -7.02
N ASP A 47 -17.72 1.57 -6.84
CA ASP A 47 -18.18 2.95 -6.61
C ASP A 47 -18.93 3.53 -7.81
N VAL A 48 -18.43 3.32 -9.03
CA VAL A 48 -19.10 3.75 -10.28
C VAL A 48 -20.50 3.12 -10.39
N ARG A 49 -20.63 1.82 -10.12
CA ARG A 49 -21.93 1.13 -10.16
C ARG A 49 -22.90 1.71 -9.13
N ALA A 50 -22.44 1.95 -7.91
CA ALA A 50 -23.26 2.57 -6.87
C ALA A 50 -23.78 3.95 -7.28
N LEU A 51 -22.94 4.76 -7.93
CA LEU A 51 -23.36 6.08 -8.44
C LEU A 51 -24.35 5.97 -9.60
N LEU A 52 -24.14 5.04 -10.54
CA LEU A 52 -25.09 4.80 -11.65
C LEU A 52 -26.46 4.34 -11.12
N GLU A 53 -26.48 3.44 -10.14
CA GLU A 53 -27.70 2.97 -9.48
C GLU A 53 -28.45 4.12 -8.79
N LYS A 54 -27.73 5.01 -8.09
CA LYS A 54 -28.30 6.20 -7.44
C LYS A 54 -29.03 7.11 -8.42
N HIS A 55 -28.54 7.23 -9.65
CA HIS A 55 -29.16 8.05 -10.71
C HIS A 55 -30.12 7.28 -11.62
N SER A 56 -30.38 6.00 -11.34
CA SER A 56 -31.19 5.13 -12.21
C SER A 56 -30.71 5.12 -13.67
N ILE A 57 -29.40 5.33 -13.89
CA ILE A 57 -28.78 5.27 -15.22
C ILE A 57 -28.59 3.78 -15.52
N ALA A 58 -29.60 3.19 -16.17
CA ALA A 58 -29.63 1.76 -16.43
C ALA A 58 -28.45 1.32 -17.32
N SER A 59 -27.55 0.52 -16.76
CA SER A 59 -26.60 -0.31 -17.49
C SER A 59 -27.32 -1.54 -18.05
N LYS A 60 -28.25 -1.34 -19.00
CA LYS A 60 -28.88 -2.51 -19.66
C LYS A 60 -27.83 -3.22 -20.54
N PRO A 61 -27.68 -4.56 -20.41
CA PRO A 61 -26.93 -5.36 -21.39
C PRO A 61 -27.59 -5.22 -22.76
N ALA A 62 -26.77 -5.22 -23.82
CA ALA A 62 -27.18 -4.92 -25.19
C ALA A 62 -28.03 -6.02 -25.88
N GLU A 63 -28.74 -6.90 -25.16
CA GLU A 63 -29.32 -8.12 -25.78
C GLU A 63 -30.86 -8.23 -25.80
N ASP A 64 -31.66 -7.32 -25.23
CA ASP A 64 -33.14 -7.45 -25.31
C ASP A 64 -33.90 -6.12 -25.29
N GLN A 65 -33.89 -5.34 -26.39
CA GLN A 65 -34.91 -4.30 -26.61
C GLN A 65 -35.33 -4.20 -28.10
N PRO A 66 -36.62 -3.98 -28.40
CA PRO A 66 -37.10 -3.76 -29.77
C PRO A 66 -36.56 -2.45 -30.35
N GLU A 67 -36.19 -2.49 -31.63
CA GLU A 67 -35.69 -1.36 -32.42
C GLU A 67 -36.81 -0.35 -32.75
N GLU A 68 -37.24 0.48 -31.80
CA GLU A 68 -37.97 1.70 -32.17
C GLU A 68 -37.89 2.75 -31.04
N GLN A 69 -37.14 3.84 -31.30
CA GLN A 69 -36.97 5.06 -30.48
C GLN A 69 -36.20 4.95 -29.15
N ALA A 70 -34.89 4.72 -29.23
CA ALA A 70 -33.96 5.19 -28.20
C ALA A 70 -32.68 5.70 -28.87
N SER A 71 -32.51 7.03 -28.94
CA SER A 71 -31.20 7.60 -29.26
C SER A 71 -30.23 7.16 -28.16
N SER A 72 -29.32 6.24 -28.45
CA SER A 72 -28.27 5.85 -27.52
C SER A 72 -27.54 7.10 -27.01
N PRO A 73 -27.36 7.27 -25.68
CA PRO A 73 -26.68 8.45 -25.13
C PRO A 73 -25.32 8.61 -25.82
N LYS A 74 -25.12 9.76 -26.48
CA LYS A 74 -23.90 10.00 -27.25
C LYS A 74 -22.75 10.25 -26.27
N LEU A 75 -21.76 9.36 -26.27
CA LEU A 75 -20.57 9.57 -25.46
C LEU A 75 -19.84 10.86 -25.90
N PRO A 76 -19.29 11.62 -24.95
CA PRO A 76 -18.40 12.75 -25.21
C PRO A 76 -17.29 12.43 -26.21
N GLU A 77 -16.82 13.44 -26.96
CA GLU A 77 -15.69 13.21 -27.86
C GLU A 77 -14.36 13.15 -27.07
N PRO A 78 -13.50 12.15 -27.29
CA PRO A 78 -12.18 12.10 -26.66
C PRO A 78 -11.37 13.37 -26.93
N PHE A 79 -10.59 13.78 -25.93
CA PHE A 79 -9.73 14.97 -25.91
C PHE A 79 -10.44 16.32 -26.01
N THR A 80 -11.76 16.35 -25.81
CA THR A 80 -12.52 17.60 -25.66
C THR A 80 -12.79 17.91 -24.18
N GLU A 81 -13.10 19.17 -23.88
CA GLU A 81 -13.35 19.68 -22.53
C GLU A 81 -14.84 19.72 -22.22
N TYR A 82 -15.20 19.33 -20.99
CA TYR A 82 -16.57 19.37 -20.47
C TYR A 82 -16.58 19.90 -19.06
N ASP A 83 -17.64 20.63 -18.72
CA ASP A 83 -17.89 21.06 -17.36
C ASP A 83 -18.78 20.02 -16.66
N VAL A 84 -18.32 19.57 -15.50
CA VAL A 84 -19.02 18.57 -14.68
C VAL A 84 -19.07 19.04 -13.23
N THR A 85 -20.10 18.58 -12.50
CA THR A 85 -20.21 18.75 -11.05
C THR A 85 -19.85 17.44 -10.39
N ILE A 86 -18.90 17.47 -9.47
CA ILE A 86 -18.46 16.28 -8.74
C ILE A 86 -19.49 15.95 -7.66
N GLU A 87 -19.90 14.69 -7.57
CA GLU A 87 -20.93 14.25 -6.63
C GLU A 87 -20.37 13.56 -5.40
N GLU A 88 -19.32 12.76 -5.58
CA GLU A 88 -18.71 12.02 -4.49
C GLU A 88 -17.24 11.71 -4.78
N LEU A 89 -16.51 11.30 -3.74
CA LEU A 89 -15.17 10.75 -3.89
C LEU A 89 -15.24 9.23 -3.96
N SER A 90 -14.54 8.66 -4.94
CA SER A 90 -14.29 7.22 -5.00
C SER A 90 -13.39 6.77 -3.86
N SER A 91 -13.43 5.48 -3.57
CA SER A 91 -12.54 4.82 -2.63
C SER A 91 -11.08 4.81 -3.11
N THR A 92 -10.85 5.04 -4.41
CA THR A 92 -9.51 5.23 -4.98
C THR A 92 -8.98 6.67 -4.89
N GLY A 93 -9.81 7.61 -4.42
CA GLY A 93 -9.44 9.00 -4.15
C GLY A 93 -9.60 9.97 -5.33
N ASP A 94 -10.24 9.54 -6.42
CA ASP A 94 -10.65 10.41 -7.52
C ASP A 94 -12.13 10.78 -7.39
N GLY A 95 -12.52 11.98 -7.79
CA GLY A 95 -13.93 12.42 -7.80
C GLY A 95 -14.74 11.71 -8.87
N LEU A 96 -16.03 11.50 -8.60
CA LEU A 96 -16.98 10.90 -9.52
C LEU A 96 -18.06 11.91 -9.89
N ALA A 97 -18.36 12.00 -11.18
CA ALA A 97 -19.41 12.87 -11.71
C ALA A 97 -20.21 12.14 -12.78
N VAL A 98 -21.52 12.35 -12.81
CA VAL A 98 -22.34 11.95 -13.95
C VAL A 98 -22.11 12.95 -15.09
N ILE A 99 -21.78 12.44 -16.28
CA ILE A 99 -21.66 13.29 -17.47
C ILE A 99 -23.07 13.58 -18.01
N PRO A 100 -23.49 14.86 -18.15
CA PRO A 100 -24.82 15.19 -18.66
C PRO A 100 -25.11 14.54 -20.02
N GLY A 101 -26.24 13.83 -20.13
CA GLY A 101 -26.66 13.17 -21.37
C GLY A 101 -25.86 11.92 -21.75
N SER A 102 -25.01 11.41 -20.85
CA SER A 102 -24.20 10.20 -21.04
C SER A 102 -24.63 9.09 -20.08
N SER A 103 -24.36 7.84 -20.45
CA SER A 103 -24.52 6.66 -19.57
C SER A 103 -23.28 6.35 -18.74
N GLN A 104 -22.28 7.24 -18.72
CA GLN A 104 -21.00 6.99 -18.05
C GLN A 104 -20.69 7.99 -16.94
N VAL A 105 -20.00 7.48 -15.92
CA VAL A 105 -19.42 8.28 -14.83
C VAL A 105 -18.04 8.78 -15.25
N ALA A 106 -17.78 10.08 -15.14
CA ALA A 106 -16.45 10.65 -15.23
C ALA A 106 -15.68 10.41 -13.92
N VAL A 107 -14.45 9.91 -14.05
CA VAL A 107 -13.48 9.77 -12.97
C VAL A 107 -12.50 10.93 -13.08
N VAL A 108 -12.52 11.82 -12.08
CA VAL A 108 -11.89 13.14 -12.14
C VAL A 108 -10.86 13.31 -11.01
N PRO A 109 -9.56 13.31 -11.32
CA PRO A 109 -8.51 13.55 -10.33
C PRO A 109 -8.60 14.92 -9.65
N PHE A 110 -8.11 15.02 -8.41
CA PHE A 110 -7.86 16.30 -7.71
C PHE A 110 -9.11 17.17 -7.52
N THR A 111 -10.25 16.55 -7.21
CA THR A 111 -11.53 17.24 -7.01
C THR A 111 -12.25 16.77 -5.75
N ALA A 112 -13.08 17.63 -5.17
CA ALA A 112 -13.94 17.33 -4.03
C ALA A 112 -15.42 17.25 -4.45
N PRO A 113 -16.26 16.54 -3.67
CA PRO A 113 -17.70 16.56 -3.87
C PRO A 113 -18.25 17.99 -3.77
N GLY A 114 -19.05 18.37 -4.75
CA GLY A 114 -19.60 19.72 -4.93
C GLY A 114 -18.76 20.64 -5.81
N ASP A 115 -17.53 20.26 -6.19
CA ASP A 115 -16.73 21.09 -7.11
C ASP A 115 -17.41 21.14 -8.48
N LYS A 116 -17.46 22.31 -9.11
CA LYS A 116 -17.71 22.43 -10.55
C LYS A 116 -16.37 22.62 -11.26
N VAL A 117 -16.06 21.74 -12.19
CA VAL A 117 -14.74 21.67 -12.82
C VAL A 117 -14.84 21.49 -14.32
N THR A 118 -13.85 22.01 -15.04
CA THR A 118 -13.60 21.65 -16.42
C THR A 118 -12.68 20.44 -16.45
N VAL A 119 -13.06 19.40 -17.19
CA VAL A 119 -12.31 18.16 -17.35
C VAL A 119 -12.06 17.88 -18.82
N LYS A 120 -10.96 17.20 -19.13
CA LYS A 120 -10.66 16.72 -20.48
C LYS A 120 -10.93 15.23 -20.58
N ILE A 121 -11.73 14.81 -21.54
CA ILE A 121 -12.03 13.39 -21.77
C ILE A 121 -10.78 12.71 -22.31
N ILE A 122 -10.34 11.60 -21.69
CA ILE A 122 -9.15 10.86 -22.14
C ILE A 122 -9.54 9.54 -22.78
N LYS A 123 -10.34 8.73 -22.08
CA LYS A 123 -10.70 7.39 -22.54
C LYS A 123 -12.00 6.90 -21.91
N HIS A 124 -12.92 6.42 -22.76
CA HIS A 124 -14.09 5.68 -22.33
C HIS A 124 -13.77 4.20 -22.07
N LEU A 125 -14.28 3.66 -20.98
CA LEU A 125 -14.25 2.25 -20.63
C LEU A 125 -15.69 1.77 -20.63
N GLN A 126 -16.15 1.35 -21.81
CA GLN A 126 -17.55 1.02 -22.07
C GLN A 126 -18.01 -0.22 -21.30
N ASP A 127 -17.15 -1.25 -21.18
CA ASP A 127 -17.46 -2.49 -20.45
C ASP A 127 -17.77 -2.25 -18.96
N THR A 128 -17.28 -1.13 -18.41
CA THR A 128 -17.39 -0.76 -16.99
C THR A 128 -18.13 0.55 -16.78
N ASN A 129 -18.68 1.15 -17.83
CA ASN A 129 -19.49 2.38 -17.82
C ASN A 129 -18.84 3.59 -17.12
N TYR A 130 -17.52 3.77 -17.28
CA TYR A 130 -16.85 4.99 -16.79
C TYR A 130 -15.86 5.58 -17.79
N THR A 131 -15.56 6.86 -17.61
CA THR A 131 -14.65 7.65 -18.44
C THR A 131 -13.49 8.16 -17.60
N LEU A 132 -12.27 7.89 -18.04
CA LEU A 132 -11.07 8.53 -17.47
C LEU A 132 -10.94 9.95 -18.01
N THR A 133 -10.69 10.89 -17.11
CA THR A 133 -10.52 12.31 -17.44
C THR A 133 -9.22 12.87 -16.87
N ASP A 134 -8.73 13.92 -17.50
CA ASP A 134 -7.69 14.79 -16.92
C ASP A 134 -8.37 16.02 -16.31
N PHE A 135 -7.88 16.40 -15.13
CA PHE A 135 -8.28 17.64 -14.46
C PHE A 135 -7.69 18.86 -15.18
N VAL A 136 -8.54 19.83 -15.56
CA VAL A 136 -8.09 21.06 -16.23
C VAL A 136 -8.07 22.23 -15.26
N LYS A 137 -9.23 22.59 -14.70
CA LYS A 137 -9.37 23.71 -13.76
C LYS A 137 -10.68 23.62 -12.97
N VAL A 138 -10.76 24.44 -11.94
CA VAL A 138 -11.98 24.62 -11.13
C VAL A 138 -12.68 25.87 -11.55
N LEU A 139 -14.00 25.76 -11.70
CA LEU A 139 -14.90 26.86 -11.99
C LEU A 139 -15.49 27.41 -10.71
N GLU A 140 -16.02 26.52 -9.86
CA GLU A 140 -16.58 26.85 -8.55
C GLU A 140 -16.11 25.81 -7.53
N PRO A 141 -15.38 26.21 -6.47
CA PRO A 141 -14.93 25.29 -5.43
C PRO A 141 -16.09 24.89 -4.49
N SER A 142 -16.09 23.64 -4.05
CA SER A 142 -16.97 23.15 -2.98
C SER A 142 -16.58 23.67 -1.60
N THR A 143 -17.44 23.43 -0.61
CA THR A 143 -17.14 23.68 0.82
C THR A 143 -16.04 22.78 1.39
N HIS A 144 -15.67 21.72 0.67
CA HIS A 144 -14.65 20.76 1.11
C HIS A 144 -13.28 21.03 0.48
N ARG A 145 -13.19 22.05 -0.38
CA ARG A 145 -11.96 22.42 -1.10
C ARG A 145 -11.36 23.70 -0.51
N ASP A 146 -10.09 23.60 -0.15
CA ASP A 146 -9.26 24.74 0.22
C ASP A 146 -7.91 24.65 -0.50
N ASP A 147 -7.76 25.44 -1.56
CA ASP A 147 -6.56 25.50 -2.40
C ASP A 147 -5.37 26.21 -1.71
N SER A 148 -5.54 26.71 -0.48
CA SER A 148 -4.43 27.24 0.33
C SER A 148 -3.69 26.16 1.15
N LEU A 149 -4.30 24.99 1.32
CA LEU A 149 -3.72 23.86 2.08
C LEU A 149 -2.54 23.15 1.41
N PRO A 150 -2.51 22.96 0.06
CA PRO A 150 -1.42 22.24 -0.57
C PRO A 150 -0.05 22.87 -0.34
N LYS A 151 0.85 22.12 0.30
CA LYS A 151 2.25 22.52 0.51
C LYS A 151 3.18 22.12 -0.64
N CYS A 152 2.70 21.30 -1.57
CA CYS A 152 3.51 20.78 -2.68
C CYS A 152 3.20 21.54 -3.98
N GLY A 153 4.22 22.18 -4.57
CA GLY A 153 4.09 22.88 -5.86
C GLY A 153 3.74 21.97 -7.05
N TYR A 154 3.80 20.64 -6.85
CA TYR A 154 3.46 19.62 -7.84
C TYR A 154 2.10 18.96 -7.62
N PHE A 155 1.38 19.38 -6.58
CA PHE A 155 0.02 18.92 -6.35
C PHE A 155 -0.87 19.25 -7.57
N SER A 156 -1.88 18.42 -7.86
CA SER A 156 -2.67 18.40 -9.12
C SER A 156 -1.95 17.89 -10.39
N LYS A 157 -0.67 17.52 -10.30
CA LYS A 157 0.08 16.92 -11.42
C LYS A 157 0.72 15.59 -11.04
N CYS A 158 1.38 15.54 -9.88
CA CYS A 158 2.01 14.33 -9.37
C CYS A 158 0.96 13.27 -9.01
N SER A 159 1.23 12.01 -9.36
CA SER A 159 0.35 10.87 -9.01
C SER A 159 0.40 10.45 -7.54
N GLY A 160 1.27 11.06 -6.72
CA GLY A 160 1.56 10.60 -5.36
C GLY A 160 0.55 10.98 -4.28
N CYS A 161 -0.06 12.17 -4.37
CA CYS A 161 -1.02 12.67 -3.37
C CYS A 161 -2.33 13.04 -4.06
N GLN A 162 -3.46 12.70 -3.44
CA GLN A 162 -4.79 12.98 -3.98
C GLN A 162 -5.50 14.11 -3.23
N PHE A 163 -5.17 14.36 -1.95
CA PHE A 163 -6.07 15.06 -1.02
C PHE A 163 -5.53 16.36 -0.41
N GLN A 164 -4.43 16.93 -0.92
CA GLN A 164 -3.80 18.08 -0.24
C GLN A 164 -4.69 19.33 -0.12
N PHE A 165 -5.75 19.45 -0.91
CA PHE A 165 -6.74 20.54 -0.85
C PHE A 165 -7.92 20.24 0.07
N LEU A 166 -8.01 19.03 0.62
CA LEU A 166 -9.07 18.64 1.54
C LEU A 166 -8.63 18.95 2.98
N PRO A 167 -9.48 19.60 3.80
CA PRO A 167 -9.26 19.71 5.23
C PRO A 167 -9.00 18.33 5.84
N TYR A 168 -8.03 18.23 6.76
CA TYR A 168 -7.56 16.93 7.23
C TYR A 168 -8.67 16.06 7.86
N GLN A 169 -9.60 16.69 8.61
CA GLN A 169 -10.74 15.96 9.17
C GLN A 169 -11.58 15.28 8.08
N TYR A 170 -11.83 15.99 6.96
CA TYR A 170 -12.54 15.42 5.83
C TYR A 170 -11.80 14.25 5.17
N GLN A 171 -10.45 14.25 5.19
CA GLN A 171 -9.66 13.09 4.76
C GLN A 171 -9.90 11.87 5.65
N LEU A 172 -9.97 12.07 6.97
CA LEU A 172 -10.23 10.98 7.94
C LEU A 172 -11.64 10.42 7.79
N ASP A 173 -12.63 11.31 7.62
CA ASP A 173 -14.02 10.94 7.39
C ASP A 173 -14.17 10.17 6.07
N HIS A 174 -13.51 10.64 5.00
CA HIS A 174 -13.50 9.91 3.73
C HIS A 174 -12.84 8.54 3.87
N LYS A 175 -11.71 8.43 4.57
CA LYS A 175 -11.03 7.14 4.83
C LYS A 175 -11.90 6.18 5.63
N LYS A 176 -12.71 6.68 6.57
CA LYS A 176 -13.70 5.87 7.27
C LYS A 176 -14.73 5.30 6.28
N SER A 177 -15.24 6.14 5.38
CA SER A 177 -16.18 5.71 4.35
C SER A 177 -15.59 4.65 3.41
N ILE A 178 -14.27 4.67 3.15
CA ILE A 178 -13.58 3.63 2.36
C ILE A 178 -13.68 2.27 3.06
N VAL A 179 -13.47 2.22 4.38
CA VAL A 179 -13.62 0.99 5.16
C VAL A 179 -15.08 0.51 5.18
N GLU A 180 -16.03 1.43 5.35
CA GLU A 180 -17.48 1.12 5.30
C GLU A 180 -17.86 0.51 3.95
N LYS A 181 -17.46 1.13 2.84
CA LYS A 181 -17.69 0.63 1.48
C LYS A 181 -16.99 -0.70 1.24
N ALA A 182 -15.78 -0.89 1.77
CA ALA A 182 -15.04 -2.14 1.65
C ALA A 182 -15.84 -3.31 2.26
N TYR A 183 -16.32 -3.16 3.49
CA TYR A 183 -17.08 -4.23 4.14
C TYR A 183 -18.48 -4.38 3.53
N LYS A 184 -19.13 -3.28 3.12
CA LYS A 184 -20.42 -3.37 2.42
C LYS A 184 -20.33 -4.19 1.12
N ASN A 185 -19.26 -4.02 0.35
CA ASN A 185 -19.20 -4.52 -1.02
C ASN A 185 -18.39 -5.82 -1.17
N PHE A 186 -17.45 -6.12 -0.27
CA PHE A 186 -16.48 -7.20 -0.48
C PHE A 186 -16.49 -8.29 0.59
N CYS A 187 -17.14 -8.09 1.75
CA CYS A 187 -17.11 -9.12 2.81
C CYS A 187 -18.11 -10.27 2.59
N ASN A 188 -19.11 -10.11 1.72
CA ASN A 188 -20.16 -11.11 1.49
C ASN A 188 -20.90 -11.57 2.77
N LEU A 189 -20.98 -10.71 3.79
CA LEU A 189 -21.72 -10.96 5.03
C LEU A 189 -23.03 -10.17 5.05
N PRO A 190 -24.08 -10.68 5.72
CA PRO A 190 -25.22 -9.87 6.12
C PRO A 190 -24.80 -8.63 6.93
N ALA A 191 -25.42 -7.48 6.66
CA ALA A 191 -25.04 -6.21 7.29
C ALA A 191 -25.05 -6.23 8.83
N HIS A 192 -25.94 -7.01 9.44
CA HIS A 192 -26.02 -7.13 10.91
C HIS A 192 -24.83 -7.86 11.55
N LEU A 193 -23.99 -8.56 10.77
CA LEU A 193 -22.76 -9.20 11.25
C LEU A 193 -21.54 -8.27 11.20
N VAL A 194 -21.66 -7.12 10.55
CA VAL A 194 -20.59 -6.12 10.46
C VAL A 194 -20.88 -5.03 11.49
N PRO A 195 -20.04 -4.85 12.52
CA PRO A 195 -20.23 -3.79 13.50
C PRO A 195 -20.03 -2.42 12.87
N ALA A 196 -20.47 -1.37 13.57
CA ALA A 196 -20.19 0.00 13.16
C ALA A 196 -18.67 0.22 13.04
N ILE A 197 -18.26 0.84 11.92
CA ILE A 197 -16.86 1.18 11.69
C ILE A 197 -16.49 2.35 12.59
N GLY A 198 -15.41 2.18 13.36
CA GLY A 198 -14.87 3.24 14.21
C GLY A 198 -14.23 4.36 13.38
N ASP A 199 -14.08 5.53 14.00
CA ASP A 199 -13.43 6.66 13.34
C ASP A 199 -11.98 6.35 12.99
N THR A 200 -11.55 6.87 11.84
CA THR A 200 -10.16 6.73 11.36
C THR A 200 -9.22 7.44 12.32
N ILE A 201 -8.23 6.73 12.86
CA ILE A 201 -7.19 7.34 13.68
C ILE A 201 -6.19 8.06 12.77
N GLY A 202 -6.06 9.37 12.95
CA GLY A 202 -5.15 10.20 12.15
C GLY A 202 -3.67 10.01 12.50
N SER A 203 -2.81 10.22 11.50
CA SER A 203 -1.36 10.41 11.69
C SER A 203 -1.08 11.65 12.55
N PRO A 204 -0.13 11.60 13.49
CA PRO A 204 0.37 12.78 14.19
C PRO A 204 0.99 13.83 13.25
N LEU A 205 1.58 13.38 12.13
CA LEU A 205 2.16 14.26 11.11
C LEU A 205 1.44 14.10 9.78
N GLN A 206 0.99 15.22 9.20
CA GLN A 206 0.33 15.27 7.88
C GLN A 206 1.32 15.46 6.71
N TYR A 207 2.52 15.95 7.02
CA TYR A 207 3.65 16.21 6.13
C TYR A 207 4.93 15.82 6.88
N GLY A 208 6.06 15.65 6.19
CA GLY A 208 7.31 15.27 6.85
C GLY A 208 7.30 13.89 7.51
N TYR A 209 6.32 13.03 7.20
CA TYR A 209 6.14 11.74 7.87
C TYR A 209 6.84 10.59 7.14
N ARG A 210 7.11 10.75 5.84
CA ARG A 210 7.47 9.64 4.95
C ARG A 210 8.97 9.36 4.98
N THR A 211 9.35 8.25 5.60
CA THR A 211 10.75 7.83 5.79
C THR A 211 11.38 7.16 4.56
N LYS A 212 10.60 6.86 3.52
CA LYS A 212 11.11 6.30 2.26
C LYS A 212 10.47 6.92 1.03
N LEU A 213 11.31 7.40 0.12
CA LEU A 213 10.94 7.81 -1.23
C LEU A 213 11.78 7.06 -2.26
N THR A 214 11.18 6.82 -3.43
CA THR A 214 11.86 6.17 -4.56
C THR A 214 11.65 6.97 -5.85
N PRO A 215 12.20 8.19 -5.95
CA PRO A 215 12.15 8.94 -7.19
C PRO A 215 12.88 8.17 -8.30
N HIS A 216 12.45 8.38 -9.53
CA HIS A 216 13.02 7.73 -10.71
C HIS A 216 13.21 8.73 -11.83
N PHE A 217 13.96 8.31 -12.84
CA PHE A 217 14.07 9.00 -14.11
C PHE A 217 14.00 8.01 -15.27
N ASP A 218 13.48 8.49 -16.40
CA ASP A 218 13.33 7.69 -17.60
C ASP A 218 14.68 7.46 -18.32
N GLY A 219 14.74 6.42 -19.16
CA GLY A 219 15.92 6.17 -19.98
C GLY A 219 16.15 7.25 -21.04
N PRO A 220 17.36 7.33 -21.62
CA PRO A 220 17.68 8.35 -22.61
C PRO A 220 16.75 8.25 -23.82
N PRO A 221 16.32 9.39 -24.41
CA PRO A 221 15.50 9.41 -25.61
C PRO A 221 16.10 8.55 -26.73
N GLY A 222 15.26 7.83 -27.49
CA GLY A 222 15.76 6.94 -28.56
C GLY A 222 16.43 5.66 -28.08
N GLY A 223 16.73 5.49 -26.79
CA GLY A 223 17.56 4.39 -26.29
C GLY A 223 17.05 2.97 -26.57
N ARG A 224 15.75 2.78 -26.81
CA ARG A 224 15.19 1.48 -27.25
C ARG A 224 15.50 1.16 -28.71
N ARG A 225 15.56 2.17 -29.58
CA ARG A 225 15.93 2.06 -31.00
C ARG A 225 17.45 1.89 -31.12
N ASP A 226 18.20 2.70 -30.42
CA ASP A 226 19.68 2.71 -30.46
C ASP A 226 20.27 1.39 -29.97
N ARG A 227 19.73 0.82 -28.88
CA ARG A 227 20.13 -0.52 -28.42
C ARG A 227 19.87 -1.63 -29.43
N ARG A 228 18.81 -1.53 -30.23
CA ARG A 228 18.55 -2.51 -31.31
C ARG A 228 19.55 -2.39 -32.45
N GLN A 229 20.22 -1.25 -32.58
CA GLN A 229 21.26 -0.96 -33.56
C GLN A 229 22.68 -1.10 -32.98
N GLY A 230 22.81 -1.56 -31.72
CA GLY A 230 24.11 -1.69 -31.04
C GLY A 230 24.73 -0.37 -30.57
N VAL A 231 23.99 0.74 -30.65
CA VAL A 231 24.45 2.07 -30.22
C VAL A 231 24.20 2.24 -28.72
N LYS A 232 25.22 2.71 -28.00
CA LYS A 232 25.13 3.03 -26.57
C LYS A 232 24.32 4.32 -26.41
N ALA A 233 23.12 4.19 -25.86
CA ALA A 233 22.28 5.34 -25.56
C ALA A 233 22.88 6.14 -24.40
N VAL A 234 23.03 7.45 -24.58
CA VAL A 234 23.62 8.38 -23.61
C VAL A 234 22.64 9.49 -23.27
N PHE A 235 22.75 10.06 -22.08
CA PHE A 235 22.00 11.24 -21.68
C PHE A 235 22.77 12.49 -22.14
N SER A 236 22.08 13.42 -22.82
CA SER A 236 22.63 14.72 -23.21
C SER A 236 22.56 15.76 -22.08
N GLU A 237 21.60 15.59 -21.19
CA GLU A 237 21.34 16.45 -20.02
C GLU A 237 20.77 15.58 -18.89
N VAL A 238 20.71 16.14 -17.68
CA VAL A 238 20.09 15.45 -16.54
C VAL A 238 18.60 15.27 -16.84
N PRO A 239 18.08 14.02 -16.87
CA PRO A 239 16.67 13.78 -17.13
C PRO A 239 15.82 14.30 -15.96
N PRO A 240 14.51 14.52 -16.16
CA PRO A 240 13.57 14.72 -15.06
C PRO A 240 13.70 13.61 -14.00
N ILE A 241 13.94 13.98 -12.75
CA ILE A 241 14.02 13.05 -11.61
C ILE A 241 12.84 13.33 -10.69
N GLY A 242 12.00 12.33 -10.44
CA GLY A 242 10.85 12.51 -9.57
C GLY A 242 9.86 11.35 -9.63
N PHE A 243 8.59 11.69 -9.80
CA PHE A 243 7.47 10.74 -9.78
C PHE A 243 6.63 10.84 -11.05
N MET A 244 5.73 9.88 -11.25
CA MET A 244 4.90 9.87 -12.46
C MET A 244 3.86 10.99 -12.44
N LEU A 245 3.65 11.61 -13.59
CA LEU A 245 2.51 12.49 -13.85
C LEU A 245 1.20 11.66 -13.80
N LYS A 246 0.18 12.15 -13.08
CA LYS A 246 -1.14 11.49 -12.97
C LYS A 246 -1.69 11.17 -14.36
N GLY A 247 -2.28 9.98 -14.49
CA GLY A 247 -2.83 9.48 -15.76
C GLY A 247 -1.79 8.96 -16.77
N THR A 248 -0.49 9.15 -16.54
CA THR A 248 0.55 8.75 -17.49
C THR A 248 1.66 7.91 -16.83
N ARG A 249 2.58 7.40 -17.65
CA ARG A 249 3.83 6.74 -17.19
C ARG A 249 5.07 7.62 -17.37
N LYS A 250 4.88 8.92 -17.60
CA LYS A 250 6.00 9.85 -17.82
C LYS A 250 6.49 10.36 -16.47
N THR A 251 7.80 10.36 -16.27
CA THR A 251 8.41 10.96 -15.09
C THR A 251 8.32 12.49 -15.17
N MET A 252 7.89 13.11 -14.08
CA MET A 252 7.91 14.56 -13.86
C MET A 252 9.10 14.92 -12.97
N ASP A 253 9.76 16.04 -13.27
CA ASP A 253 10.84 16.53 -12.44
C ASP A 253 10.27 17.10 -11.14
N ILE A 254 10.76 16.62 -10.00
CA ILE A 254 10.35 17.00 -8.65
C ILE A 254 11.61 17.11 -7.79
N GLU A 255 11.98 18.32 -7.41
CA GLU A 255 13.15 18.62 -6.56
C GLU A 255 12.87 18.41 -5.07
N ASP A 256 11.61 18.50 -4.65
CA ASP A 256 11.21 18.38 -3.26
C ASP A 256 9.85 17.71 -3.08
N CYS A 257 9.72 16.95 -1.99
CA CYS A 257 8.50 16.22 -1.66
C CYS A 257 8.14 16.47 -0.19
N PRO A 258 7.20 17.41 0.10
CA PRO A 258 6.89 17.84 1.47
C PRO A 258 6.36 16.75 2.40
N ILE A 259 5.90 15.61 1.88
CA ILE A 259 5.50 14.48 2.70
C ILE A 259 6.71 13.66 3.20
N GLY A 260 7.87 13.76 2.54
CA GLY A 260 9.12 13.15 2.97
C GLY A 260 9.69 13.84 4.20
N THR A 261 10.31 13.08 5.10
CA THR A 261 11.04 13.65 6.24
C THR A 261 12.16 14.56 5.76
N ASP A 262 12.65 15.47 6.62
CA ASP A 262 13.74 16.38 6.22
C ASP A 262 15.03 15.63 5.84
N ALA A 263 15.32 14.49 6.48
CA ALA A 263 16.44 13.63 6.08
C ALA A 263 16.24 13.08 4.64
N VAL A 264 15.03 12.62 4.31
CA VAL A 264 14.71 12.15 2.95
C VAL A 264 14.73 13.27 1.92
N ARG A 265 14.23 14.47 2.26
CA ARG A 265 14.25 15.67 1.41
C ARG A 265 15.68 16.16 1.16
N MET A 266 16.53 16.13 2.18
CA MET A 266 17.98 16.34 2.04
C MET A 266 18.59 15.29 1.12
N GLY A 267 18.25 14.01 1.31
CA GLY A 267 18.67 12.92 0.43
C GLY A 267 18.29 13.14 -1.03
N MET A 268 17.08 13.63 -1.32
CA MET A 268 16.64 13.97 -2.67
C MET A 268 17.59 14.99 -3.33
N LYS A 269 17.96 16.05 -2.61
CA LYS A 269 18.88 17.08 -3.12
C LYS A 269 20.26 16.50 -3.42
N ASN A 270 20.80 15.71 -2.49
CA ASN A 270 22.11 15.08 -2.63
C ASN A 270 22.14 14.08 -3.79
N GLU A 271 21.08 13.28 -3.95
CA GLU A 271 20.94 12.32 -5.03
C GLU A 271 20.85 12.97 -6.41
N ARG A 272 20.14 14.09 -6.54
CA ARG A 272 20.06 14.83 -7.80
C ARG A 272 21.44 15.36 -8.23
N GLU A 273 22.22 15.89 -7.29
CA GLU A 273 23.59 16.33 -7.60
C GLU A 273 24.49 15.14 -7.96
N ARG A 274 24.37 14.00 -7.25
CA ARG A 274 25.12 12.79 -7.61
C ARG A 274 24.78 12.31 -9.01
N VAL A 275 23.49 12.24 -9.38
CA VAL A 275 23.07 11.84 -10.73
C VAL A 275 23.64 12.78 -11.79
N LYS A 276 23.67 14.09 -11.52
CA LYS A 276 24.28 15.08 -12.42
C LYS A 276 25.77 14.84 -12.63
N VAL A 277 26.53 14.61 -11.55
CA VAL A 277 27.97 14.33 -11.62
C VAL A 277 28.27 12.98 -12.28
N GLU A 278 27.41 11.98 -12.04
CA GLU A 278 27.60 10.61 -12.49
C GLU A 278 26.79 10.25 -13.74
N LEU A 279 26.27 11.24 -14.47
CA LEU A 279 25.29 11.03 -15.55
C LEU A 279 25.77 10.01 -16.59
N GLU A 280 27.06 10.03 -16.92
CA GLU A 280 27.71 9.13 -17.88
C GLU A 280 27.66 7.65 -17.48
N LYS A 281 27.48 7.34 -16.18
CA LYS A 281 27.34 5.97 -15.68
C LYS A 281 25.99 5.36 -16.07
N TYR A 282 24.99 6.18 -16.38
CA TYR A 282 23.64 5.72 -16.67
C TYR A 282 23.41 5.52 -18.18
N GLN A 283 22.93 4.33 -18.53
CA GLN A 283 22.51 3.99 -19.91
C GLN A 283 21.01 3.66 -20.00
N ARG A 284 20.33 3.63 -18.86
CA ARG A 284 18.91 3.32 -18.67
C ARG A 284 18.35 4.27 -17.62
N GLY A 285 17.02 4.36 -17.56
CA GLY A 285 16.36 4.96 -16.41
C GLY A 285 16.67 4.18 -15.14
N ALA A 286 16.62 4.86 -14.01
CA ALA A 286 16.89 4.27 -12.70
C ALA A 286 15.86 4.73 -11.67
N THR A 287 15.75 3.95 -10.60
CA THR A 287 15.00 4.31 -9.39
C THR A 287 16.01 4.52 -8.28
N LEU A 288 16.01 5.72 -7.70
CA LEU A 288 16.90 6.10 -6.61
C LEU A 288 16.20 5.76 -5.29
N LEU A 289 16.92 5.15 -4.35
CA LEU A 289 16.39 4.92 -3.00
C LEU A 289 16.74 6.11 -2.12
N LEU A 290 15.75 6.62 -1.40
CA LEU A 290 15.92 7.55 -0.29
C LEU A 290 15.27 6.93 0.94
N ARG A 291 16.05 6.50 1.94
CA ARG A 291 15.54 5.90 3.17
C ARG A 291 16.12 6.60 4.39
N GLU A 292 15.27 7.11 5.27
CA GLU A 292 15.72 7.62 6.57
C GLU A 292 16.37 6.50 7.39
N SER A 293 17.47 6.82 8.06
CA SER A 293 18.06 5.99 9.11
C SER A 293 18.31 6.86 10.32
N THR A 294 17.91 6.37 11.49
CA THR A 294 17.97 7.13 12.74
C THR A 294 19.00 6.52 13.67
N LYS A 295 19.93 7.34 14.17
CA LYS A 295 20.79 7.02 15.31
C LYS A 295 20.27 7.76 16.54
N ARG A 296 19.86 7.01 17.56
CA ARG A 296 19.49 7.55 18.88
C ARG A 296 20.77 7.79 19.69
N ILE A 297 20.97 9.03 20.14
CA ILE A 297 22.13 9.46 20.94
C ILE A 297 21.59 9.95 22.27
N ASP A 298 22.03 9.36 23.39
CA ASP A 298 21.67 9.88 24.72
C ASP A 298 22.34 11.24 24.93
N LYS A 299 21.60 12.23 25.42
CA LYS A 299 22.16 13.57 25.66
C LYS A 299 23.26 13.57 26.71
N LYS A 300 23.28 12.57 27.60
CA LYS A 300 24.36 12.38 28.59
C LYS A 300 25.69 12.03 27.94
N ASP A 301 25.66 11.42 26.75
CA ASP A 301 26.85 11.00 26.00
C ASP A 301 27.38 12.09 25.06
N LEU A 302 26.68 13.23 24.96
CA LEU A 302 27.13 14.35 24.12
C LEU A 302 28.25 15.15 24.82
N PRO A 303 29.29 15.57 24.09
CA PRO A 303 30.31 16.48 24.62
C PRO A 303 29.69 17.75 25.19
N GLN A 304 30.18 18.21 26.35
CA GLN A 304 29.76 19.49 26.95
C GLN A 304 29.96 20.63 25.94
N GLY A 305 28.87 21.35 25.62
CA GLY A 305 28.87 22.46 24.65
C GLY A 305 28.16 22.18 23.31
N GLN A 306 27.76 20.93 23.03
CA GLN A 306 26.93 20.56 21.86
C GLN A 306 25.45 20.34 22.19
N GLN A 307 24.99 20.76 23.37
CA GLN A 307 23.58 20.74 23.73
C GLN A 307 22.85 21.86 23.00
N THR A 308 22.48 21.62 21.74
CA THR A 308 21.58 22.51 21.01
C THR A 308 20.15 22.20 21.41
N ASN A 309 19.42 23.21 21.89
CA ASN A 309 17.97 23.12 22.02
C ASN A 309 17.36 23.31 20.63
N GLY A 310 16.80 22.24 20.05
CA GLY A 310 16.10 22.29 18.77
C GLY A 310 16.74 21.46 17.66
N ALA A 311 16.11 21.47 16.48
CA ALA A 311 16.61 20.78 15.31
C ALA A 311 17.84 21.50 14.74
N SER A 312 18.89 20.73 14.42
CA SER A 312 20.10 21.24 13.77
C SER A 312 20.29 20.51 12.44
N GLU A 313 20.54 21.28 11.38
CA GLU A 313 20.72 20.76 10.03
C GLU A 313 22.19 20.80 9.62
N SER A 314 22.68 19.67 9.12
CA SER A 314 23.96 19.53 8.43
C SER A 314 23.70 19.12 6.97
N LYS A 315 24.74 19.13 6.13
CA LYS A 315 24.66 18.57 4.77
C LYS A 315 24.38 17.06 4.74
N ASP A 316 24.70 16.37 5.84
CA ASP A 316 24.68 14.90 5.90
C ASP A 316 23.66 14.33 6.90
N TYR A 317 23.14 15.15 7.81
CA TYR A 317 22.22 14.70 8.85
C TYR A 317 21.28 15.81 9.35
N ILE A 318 20.16 15.39 9.91
CA ILE A 318 19.19 16.22 10.63
C ILE A 318 19.11 15.71 12.07
N ASP A 319 19.40 16.55 13.05
CA ASP A 319 19.21 16.20 14.45
C ASP A 319 17.80 16.61 14.92
N GLU A 320 17.08 15.70 15.56
CA GLU A 320 15.77 15.93 16.16
C GLU A 320 15.82 15.70 17.67
N ASP A 321 15.46 16.70 18.46
CA ASP A 321 15.40 16.59 19.92
C ASP A 321 14.18 15.77 20.37
N ARG A 322 14.42 14.69 21.12
CA ARG A 322 13.39 13.80 21.70
C ARG A 322 13.46 13.78 23.22
N GLY A 323 13.83 14.91 23.84
CA GLY A 323 13.91 15.07 25.29
C GLY A 323 15.20 14.48 25.86
N ALA A 324 15.17 13.21 26.26
CA ALA A 324 16.34 12.52 26.83
C ALA A 324 17.38 12.14 25.77
N HIS A 325 16.97 12.05 24.50
CA HIS A 325 17.82 11.63 23.40
C HIS A 325 17.75 12.65 22.25
N ILE A 326 18.78 12.63 21.40
CA ILE A 326 18.75 13.21 20.06
C ILE A 326 18.60 12.08 19.06
N HIS A 327 17.69 12.24 18.11
CA HIS A 327 17.58 11.39 16.94
C HIS A 327 18.35 12.02 15.79
N ARG A 328 19.54 11.51 15.50
CA ARG A 328 20.33 11.92 14.34
C ARG A 328 19.87 11.12 13.13
N LYS A 329 19.23 11.80 12.18
CA LYS A 329 18.62 11.21 10.99
C LYS A 329 19.49 11.45 9.77
N THR A 330 19.72 10.41 8.99
CA THR A 330 20.46 10.45 7.73
C THR A 330 19.62 9.84 6.61
N CYS A 331 20.03 10.03 5.36
CA CYS A 331 19.41 9.37 4.22
C CYS A 331 20.34 8.30 3.63
N VAL A 332 19.93 7.05 3.75
CA VAL A 332 20.58 5.88 3.14
C VAL A 332 20.06 5.70 1.72
N THR A 333 20.98 5.54 0.77
CA THR A 333 20.68 5.45 -0.67
C THR A 333 21.12 4.13 -1.29
N ASP A 334 21.96 3.35 -0.60
CA ASP A 334 22.27 1.96 -0.95
C ASP A 334 21.13 1.04 -0.49
N GLN A 335 20.55 0.29 -1.42
CA GLN A 335 19.44 -0.63 -1.14
C GLN A 335 19.83 -1.78 -0.22
N ASN A 336 21.12 -2.11 -0.14
CA ASN A 336 21.63 -3.23 0.66
C ASN A 336 22.18 -2.79 2.02
N ALA A 337 22.39 -1.48 2.23
CA ALA A 337 22.79 -0.95 3.52
C ALA A 337 21.69 -1.14 4.57
N VAL A 338 22.06 -1.05 5.85
CA VAL A 338 21.11 -1.12 6.96
C VAL A 338 20.56 0.27 7.27
N SER A 339 19.24 0.38 7.38
CA SER A 339 18.54 1.52 7.97
C SER A 339 18.01 1.15 9.34
N THR A 340 18.09 2.08 10.30
CA THR A 340 17.60 1.91 11.66
C THR A 340 16.39 2.81 11.90
N GLU A 341 15.33 2.25 12.46
CA GLU A 341 14.09 2.93 12.83
C GLU A 341 13.79 2.66 14.31
N TYR A 342 13.03 3.55 14.95
CA TYR A 342 12.55 3.36 16.31
C TYR A 342 11.04 3.46 16.38
N VAL A 343 10.42 2.54 17.11
CA VAL A 343 9.00 2.58 17.49
C VAL A 343 8.95 2.53 19.01
N ASP A 344 8.50 3.61 19.64
CA ASP A 344 8.71 3.81 21.09
C ASP A 344 10.20 3.65 21.45
N ASP A 345 10.52 2.73 22.36
CA ASP A 345 11.88 2.36 22.72
C ASP A 345 12.42 1.15 21.96
N PHE A 346 11.61 0.56 21.08
CA PHE A 346 12.03 -0.56 20.26
C PHE A 346 12.86 -0.10 19.06
N ARG A 347 14.00 -0.74 18.83
CA ARG A 347 14.88 -0.51 17.68
C ARG A 347 14.66 -1.57 16.60
N PHE A 348 14.58 -1.12 15.35
CA PHE A 348 14.46 -1.98 14.18
C PHE A 348 15.54 -1.66 13.16
N ASP A 349 16.43 -2.62 12.94
CA ASP A 349 17.40 -2.59 11.85
C ASP A 349 16.82 -3.42 10.68
N ASN A 350 16.94 -2.89 9.47
CA ASN A 350 16.43 -3.52 8.25
C ASN A 350 17.30 -3.15 7.04
N PRO A 351 17.37 -3.97 5.97
CA PRO A 351 17.92 -3.51 4.71
C PRO A 351 17.13 -2.30 4.20
N ALA A 352 17.79 -1.22 3.81
CA ALA A 352 17.13 0.04 3.41
C ALA A 352 16.19 -0.13 2.21
N GLY A 353 16.49 -1.07 1.32
CA GLY A 353 15.64 -1.44 0.19
C GLY A 353 14.38 -2.24 0.58
N SER A 354 14.39 -2.92 1.73
CA SER A 354 13.30 -3.79 2.19
C SER A 354 12.07 -3.00 2.67
N PHE A 355 11.01 -3.73 3.03
CA PHE A 355 9.80 -3.15 3.58
C PHE A 355 9.97 -2.89 5.08
N PHE A 356 9.65 -1.67 5.48
CA PHE A 356 9.32 -1.28 6.84
C PHE A 356 8.35 -0.11 6.72
N GLN A 357 7.50 0.07 7.73
CA GLN A 357 6.46 1.09 7.70
C GLN A 357 7.06 2.46 7.37
N ASN A 358 6.41 3.21 6.47
CA ASN A 358 6.96 4.44 5.91
C ASN A 358 6.55 5.69 6.70
N ASN A 359 5.69 5.55 7.70
CA ASN A 359 5.26 6.63 8.57
C ASN A 359 5.56 6.24 10.01
N ASN A 360 6.72 6.64 10.51
CA ASN A 360 7.09 6.32 11.89
C ASN A 360 6.24 7.07 12.92
N SER A 361 5.69 8.23 12.57
CA SER A 361 5.00 9.08 13.52
C SER A 361 3.72 8.44 14.07
N ILE A 362 3.01 7.64 13.26
CA ILE A 362 1.79 6.94 13.67
C ILE A 362 2.04 5.59 14.34
N LEU A 363 3.24 5.01 14.21
CA LEU A 363 3.52 3.68 14.75
C LEU A 363 3.28 3.55 16.25
N PRO A 364 3.70 4.51 17.12
CA PRO A 364 3.40 4.47 18.54
C PRO A 364 1.90 4.35 18.87
N SER A 365 1.05 5.19 18.27
CA SER A 365 -0.40 5.16 18.54
C SER A 365 -1.06 3.91 17.93
N PHE A 366 -0.55 3.46 16.78
CA PHE A 366 -1.02 2.25 16.12
C PHE A 366 -0.69 0.96 16.91
N THR A 367 0.56 0.77 17.32
CA THR A 367 0.95 -0.41 18.10
C THR A 367 0.35 -0.36 19.50
N GLN A 368 0.22 0.82 20.10
CA GLN A 368 -0.48 0.98 21.38
C GLN A 368 -1.96 0.57 21.26
N TYR A 369 -2.65 1.00 20.19
CA TYR A 369 -4.03 0.56 19.96
C TYR A 369 -4.13 -0.96 19.85
N ILE A 370 -3.16 -1.62 19.22
CA ILE A 370 -3.15 -3.09 19.17
C ILE A 370 -2.89 -3.69 20.55
N ARG A 371 -1.92 -3.17 21.31
CA ARG A 371 -1.66 -3.59 22.70
C ARG A 371 -2.91 -3.51 23.57
N ASP A 372 -3.70 -2.45 23.42
CA ASP A 372 -4.88 -2.18 24.23
C ASP A 372 -6.11 -3.05 23.90
N ASN A 373 -6.11 -3.73 22.73
CA ASN A 373 -7.29 -4.45 22.21
C ASN A 373 -7.02 -5.89 21.76
N ILE A 374 -5.76 -6.32 21.68
CA ILE A 374 -5.40 -7.70 21.31
C ILE A 374 -5.79 -8.70 22.40
N LEU A 375 -5.70 -8.31 23.67
CA LEU A 375 -6.22 -9.11 24.77
C LEU A 375 -7.67 -8.69 25.08
N PRO A 376 -8.62 -9.63 25.14
CA PRO A 376 -10.02 -9.31 25.43
C PRO A 376 -10.15 -8.76 26.86
N LYS A 377 -10.95 -7.70 27.02
CA LYS A 377 -11.19 -7.04 28.32
C LYS A 377 -12.16 -7.83 29.20
N ASP A 378 -13.10 -8.55 28.58
CA ASP A 378 -14.22 -9.21 29.24
C ASP A 378 -14.12 -10.75 29.13
N GLN A 379 -13.01 -11.33 29.62
CA GLN A 379 -12.85 -12.79 29.70
C GLN A 379 -13.36 -13.34 31.05
N PRO A 380 -14.15 -14.45 31.04
CA PRO A 380 -14.48 -15.17 32.27
C PRO A 380 -13.22 -15.58 33.04
N ALA A 381 -13.28 -15.57 34.37
CA ALA A 381 -12.12 -15.86 35.22
C ALA A 381 -11.56 -17.29 35.02
N ASP A 382 -12.41 -18.22 34.54
CA ASP A 382 -12.13 -19.61 34.27
C ASP A 382 -11.73 -19.89 32.80
N ALA A 383 -11.81 -18.89 31.91
CA ALA A 383 -11.39 -19.05 30.52
C ALA A 383 -9.84 -19.16 30.42
N PRO A 384 -9.32 -19.96 29.47
CA PRO A 384 -7.89 -19.99 29.18
C PRO A 384 -7.38 -18.59 28.85
N LYS A 385 -6.30 -18.19 29.52
CA LYS A 385 -5.69 -16.88 29.29
C LYS A 385 -4.85 -16.94 28.02
N ILE A 386 -5.02 -15.94 27.16
CA ILE A 386 -4.16 -15.78 26.00
C ILE A 386 -2.75 -15.41 26.50
N THR A 387 -1.80 -16.32 26.27
CA THR A 387 -0.39 -16.13 26.68
C THR A 387 0.59 -16.25 25.51
N ASN A 388 0.09 -16.67 24.34
CA ASN A 388 0.92 -16.90 23.17
C ASN A 388 0.50 -16.01 21.99
N LEU A 389 1.48 -15.54 21.23
CA LEU A 389 1.29 -14.75 20.02
C LEU A 389 1.86 -15.49 18.81
N ILE A 390 1.12 -15.48 17.71
CA ILE A 390 1.63 -15.79 16.38
C ILE A 390 1.48 -14.54 15.53
N ASP A 391 2.58 -14.08 14.94
CA ASP A 391 2.65 -12.96 14.03
C ASP A 391 2.88 -13.52 12.62
N ALA A 392 1.80 -13.66 11.85
CA ALA A 392 1.83 -14.17 10.49
C ALA A 392 2.11 -13.04 9.49
N TYR A 393 3.00 -13.30 8.54
CA TYR A 393 3.59 -12.28 7.67
C TYR A 393 4.43 -11.27 8.46
N SER A 394 5.19 -11.77 9.44
CA SER A 394 5.86 -10.93 10.44
C SER A 394 6.87 -9.95 9.87
N GLY A 395 7.35 -10.17 8.64
CA GLY A 395 8.43 -9.38 8.06
C GLY A 395 9.65 -9.37 8.99
N SER A 396 10.08 -8.18 9.39
CA SER A 396 11.18 -7.97 10.33
C SER A 396 10.77 -7.93 11.80
N GLY A 397 9.57 -8.41 12.12
CA GLY A 397 9.10 -8.68 13.48
C GLY A 397 8.47 -7.48 14.18
N LEU A 398 7.83 -6.54 13.46
CA LEU A 398 7.23 -5.35 14.07
C LEU A 398 6.28 -5.71 15.23
N PHE A 399 5.28 -6.56 14.99
CA PHE A 399 4.30 -6.94 16.00
C PHE A 399 4.89 -7.90 17.02
N THR A 400 5.65 -8.90 16.57
CA THR A 400 6.37 -9.82 17.47
C THR A 400 7.18 -9.08 18.53
N VAL A 401 7.91 -8.02 18.15
CA VAL A 401 8.75 -7.22 19.05
C VAL A 401 7.91 -6.24 19.87
N THR A 402 7.05 -5.45 19.25
CA THR A 402 6.29 -4.38 19.96
C THR A 402 5.21 -4.90 20.90
N LEU A 403 4.72 -6.12 20.67
CA LEU A 403 3.74 -6.80 21.51
C LEU A 403 4.38 -7.79 22.50
N SER A 404 5.70 -8.03 22.41
CA SER A 404 6.39 -9.02 23.25
C SER A 404 6.15 -8.85 24.76
N PRO A 405 5.99 -7.63 25.33
CA PRO A 405 5.73 -7.49 26.76
C PRO A 405 4.38 -8.08 27.23
N LEU A 406 3.43 -8.33 26.31
CA LEU A 406 2.10 -8.84 26.63
C LEU A 406 2.01 -10.37 26.64
N PHE A 407 2.96 -11.05 26.00
CA PHE A 407 2.89 -12.50 25.76
C PHE A 407 4.06 -13.22 26.41
N LYS A 408 3.82 -14.44 26.89
CA LYS A 408 4.87 -15.32 27.39
C LYS A 408 5.75 -15.82 26.25
N ASN A 409 5.11 -16.25 25.17
CA ASN A 409 5.78 -16.77 23.98
C ASN A 409 5.22 -16.13 22.71
N SER A 410 6.08 -15.83 21.74
CA SER A 410 5.72 -15.24 20.45
C SER A 410 6.44 -15.97 19.30
N ILE A 411 5.76 -16.12 18.17
CA ILE A 411 6.30 -16.70 16.94
C ILE A 411 6.05 -15.75 15.79
N GLY A 412 7.11 -15.21 15.18
CA GLY A 412 7.00 -14.53 13.90
C GLY A 412 7.21 -15.50 12.74
N ILE A 413 6.33 -15.48 11.74
CA ILE A 413 6.41 -16.35 10.56
C ILE A 413 6.35 -15.49 9.30
N ASP A 414 7.33 -15.69 8.42
CA ASP A 414 7.39 -15.03 7.12
C ASP A 414 8.02 -15.98 6.10
N VAL A 415 7.66 -15.83 4.82
CA VAL A 415 8.23 -16.63 3.73
C VAL A 415 9.67 -16.18 3.38
N SER A 416 10.05 -14.96 3.75
CA SER A 416 11.35 -14.39 3.45
C SER A 416 12.35 -14.69 4.55
N THR A 417 13.30 -15.58 4.26
CA THR A 417 14.42 -15.91 5.15
C THR A 417 15.19 -14.67 5.59
N LYS A 418 15.43 -13.72 4.68
CA LYS A 418 16.13 -12.47 4.99
C LYS A 418 15.35 -11.62 6.00
N SER A 419 14.03 -11.54 5.87
CA SER A 419 13.20 -10.82 6.84
C SER A 419 13.28 -11.47 8.22
N ILE A 420 13.27 -12.80 8.30
CA ILE A 420 13.38 -13.58 9.54
C ILE A 420 14.73 -13.44 10.23
N GLU A 421 15.83 -13.35 9.47
CA GLU A 421 17.17 -13.05 10.00
C GLU A 421 17.21 -11.67 10.68
N PHE A 422 16.63 -10.66 10.03
CA PHE A 422 16.50 -9.32 10.61
C PHE A 422 15.53 -9.30 11.79
N ALA A 423 14.41 -10.04 11.74
CA ALA A 423 13.49 -10.16 12.86
C ALA A 423 14.17 -10.75 14.11
N SER A 424 14.96 -11.81 13.91
CA SER A 424 15.77 -12.42 14.98
C SER A 424 16.82 -11.44 15.52
N THR A 425 17.42 -10.63 14.65
CA THR A 425 18.38 -9.59 15.05
C THR A 425 17.68 -8.49 15.84
N ASN A 426 16.50 -8.04 15.39
CA ASN A 426 15.69 -7.02 16.07
C ASN A 426 15.24 -7.49 17.45
N ALA A 427 14.80 -8.74 17.61
CA ALA A 427 14.49 -9.28 18.93
C ALA A 427 15.69 -9.22 19.88
N LYS A 428 16.90 -9.59 19.41
CA LYS A 428 18.14 -9.47 20.21
C LYS A 428 18.47 -8.02 20.55
N LEU A 429 18.34 -7.09 19.60
CA LEU A 429 18.58 -5.65 19.81
C LEU A 429 17.63 -5.06 20.86
N ASN A 430 16.45 -5.65 21.03
CA ASN A 430 15.44 -5.25 22.00
C ASN A 430 15.45 -6.11 23.29
N ASN A 431 16.52 -6.89 23.51
CA ASN A 431 16.68 -7.74 24.70
C ASN A 431 15.55 -8.78 24.88
N ILE A 432 14.93 -9.23 23.79
CA ILE A 432 13.91 -10.28 23.83
C ILE A 432 14.61 -11.64 23.70
N PRO A 433 14.49 -12.54 24.69
CA PRO A 433 15.21 -13.80 24.68
C PRO A 433 14.61 -14.77 23.65
N PRO A 434 15.43 -15.64 23.02
CA PRO A 434 14.94 -16.66 22.08
C PRO A 434 13.93 -17.66 22.69
N THR A 435 13.92 -17.79 24.02
CA THR A 435 12.93 -18.60 24.74
C THR A 435 11.54 -17.98 24.77
N SER A 436 11.44 -16.66 24.58
CA SER A 436 10.17 -15.93 24.53
C SER A 436 9.76 -15.60 23.09
N ALA A 437 10.69 -15.22 22.19
CA ALA A 437 10.36 -14.95 20.80
C ALA A 437 11.21 -15.80 19.84
N ARG A 438 10.54 -16.50 18.92
CA ARG A 438 11.17 -17.27 17.83
C ARG A 438 10.66 -16.79 16.47
N PHE A 439 11.49 -16.93 15.44
CA PHE A 439 11.14 -16.55 14.08
C PHE A 439 11.37 -17.71 13.13
N LEU A 440 10.40 -17.99 12.28
CA LEU A 440 10.41 -19.13 11.37
C LEU A 440 10.28 -18.64 9.93
N ALA A 441 11.19 -19.11 9.08
CA ALA A 441 10.99 -19.06 7.64
C ALA A 441 10.01 -20.18 7.27
N GLY A 442 8.72 -19.87 7.20
CA GLY A 442 7.65 -20.86 7.05
C GLY A 442 7.32 -21.15 5.58
N ASP A 443 6.96 -22.40 5.28
CA ASP A 443 6.25 -22.72 4.04
C ASP A 443 4.85 -22.14 4.13
N ALA A 444 4.50 -21.25 3.20
CA ALA A 444 3.16 -20.66 3.09
C ALA A 444 2.05 -21.72 3.07
N ASN A 445 2.36 -22.93 2.61
CA ASN A 445 1.38 -24.00 2.53
C ASN A 445 1.05 -24.68 3.87
N ASN A 446 1.89 -24.55 4.89
CA ASN A 446 1.74 -25.26 6.17
C ASN A 446 2.27 -24.42 7.36
N ILE A 447 1.80 -23.17 7.47
CA ILE A 447 2.28 -22.19 8.45
C ILE A 447 2.11 -22.68 9.90
N PHE A 448 1.02 -23.41 10.19
CA PHE A 448 0.69 -23.84 11.55
C PHE A 448 1.22 -25.22 11.94
N ALA A 449 1.80 -25.99 11.02
CA ALA A 449 2.18 -27.39 11.26
C ALA A 449 3.26 -27.55 12.35
N GLU A 450 4.15 -26.57 12.51
CA GLU A 450 5.24 -26.58 13.50
C GLU A 450 4.89 -25.80 14.79
N ILE A 451 3.63 -25.37 14.93
CA ILE A 451 3.18 -24.56 16.07
C ILE A 451 2.60 -25.49 17.14
N LYS A 452 3.17 -25.43 18.34
CA LYS A 452 2.76 -26.24 19.49
C LYS A 452 1.88 -25.49 20.51
N PHE A 453 1.45 -24.27 20.18
CA PHE A 453 0.66 -23.45 21.08
C PHE A 453 -0.79 -23.94 21.15
N PRO A 454 -1.40 -24.03 22.35
CA PRO A 454 -2.83 -24.29 22.46
C PRO A 454 -3.63 -23.14 21.82
N ALA A 455 -4.55 -23.47 20.91
CA ALA A 455 -5.34 -22.47 20.18
C ALA A 455 -6.12 -21.54 21.13
N ALA A 456 -6.70 -22.08 22.20
CA ALA A 456 -7.45 -21.32 23.21
C ALA A 456 -6.59 -20.32 24.01
N GLU A 457 -5.26 -20.47 24.00
CA GLU A 457 -4.32 -19.58 24.68
C GLU A 457 -3.54 -18.70 23.70
N THR A 458 -3.98 -18.61 22.44
CA THR A 458 -3.23 -17.99 21.36
C THR A 458 -3.99 -16.86 20.69
N ALA A 459 -3.31 -15.72 20.48
CA ALA A 459 -3.72 -14.67 19.55
C ALA A 459 -2.88 -14.76 18.26
N VAL A 460 -3.52 -14.49 17.13
CA VAL A 460 -2.84 -14.37 15.82
C VAL A 460 -2.95 -12.93 15.34
N VAL A 461 -1.81 -12.30 15.02
CA VAL A 461 -1.75 -11.08 14.21
C VAL A 461 -1.47 -11.47 12.76
N ILE A 462 -2.15 -10.82 11.82
CA ILE A 462 -2.00 -11.05 10.38
C ILE A 462 -1.75 -9.69 9.73
N ASP A 463 -0.64 -9.52 9.01
CA ASP A 463 -0.34 -8.31 8.22
C ASP A 463 0.10 -8.69 6.79
N PRO A 464 -0.83 -9.15 5.94
CA PRO A 464 -0.48 -9.66 4.63
C PRO A 464 -0.21 -8.53 3.64
N SER A 465 0.37 -8.89 2.49
CA SER A 465 0.51 -7.97 1.36
C SER A 465 -0.85 -7.44 0.86
N ARG A 466 -0.84 -6.47 -0.07
CA ARG A 466 -2.05 -5.91 -0.73
C ARG A 466 -3.00 -6.92 -1.38
N LYS A 467 -2.58 -8.18 -1.59
CA LYS A 467 -3.43 -9.25 -2.13
C LYS A 467 -4.34 -9.90 -1.07
N GLY A 468 -4.13 -9.58 0.21
CA GLY A 468 -4.74 -10.29 1.32
C GLY A 468 -4.12 -11.67 1.54
N CYS A 469 -4.80 -12.47 2.33
CA CYS A 469 -4.50 -13.89 2.55
C CYS A 469 -4.96 -14.73 1.35
N ASP A 470 -4.30 -15.87 1.14
CA ASP A 470 -4.83 -16.90 0.25
C ASP A 470 -5.78 -17.84 0.99
N GLU A 471 -6.60 -18.57 0.23
CA GLU A 471 -7.60 -19.50 0.76
C GLU A 471 -6.97 -20.61 1.62
N ASN A 472 -5.75 -21.04 1.28
CA ASN A 472 -5.03 -22.06 2.06
C ASN A 472 -4.70 -21.55 3.46
N PHE A 473 -4.13 -20.35 3.57
CA PHE A 473 -3.85 -19.73 4.86
C PHE A 473 -5.13 -19.53 5.69
N LEU A 474 -6.21 -19.02 5.09
CA LEU A 474 -7.49 -18.84 5.77
C LEU A 474 -8.06 -20.17 6.27
N GLY A 475 -7.97 -21.23 5.46
CA GLY A 475 -8.36 -22.59 5.84
C GLY A 475 -7.55 -23.11 7.03
N GLN A 476 -6.22 -22.96 7.00
CA GLN A 476 -5.35 -23.36 8.12
C GLN A 476 -5.65 -22.55 9.39
N LEU A 477 -5.91 -21.24 9.28
CA LEU A 477 -6.26 -20.40 10.42
C LEU A 477 -7.59 -20.82 11.05
N LEU A 478 -8.60 -21.12 10.21
CA LEU A 478 -9.89 -21.65 10.68
C LEU A 478 -9.76 -23.03 11.34
N GLN A 479 -8.86 -23.89 10.87
CA GLN A 479 -8.57 -25.19 11.48
C GLN A 479 -7.81 -25.05 12.80
N PHE A 480 -6.79 -24.19 12.85
CA PHE A 480 -6.05 -23.91 14.09
C PHE A 480 -6.97 -23.26 15.13
N GLY A 481 -7.83 -22.34 14.71
CA GLY A 481 -8.91 -21.77 15.51
C GLY A 481 -8.45 -21.03 16.77
N PRO A 482 -7.47 -20.09 16.68
CA PRO A 482 -7.00 -19.30 17.81
C PRO A 482 -8.14 -18.51 18.46
N GLU A 483 -8.02 -18.25 19.75
CA GLU A 483 -9.04 -17.51 20.51
C GLU A 483 -9.26 -16.10 19.97
N ARG A 484 -8.21 -15.49 19.41
CA ARG A 484 -8.22 -14.11 18.92
C ARG A 484 -7.47 -13.95 17.61
N VAL A 485 -8.00 -13.11 16.73
CA VAL A 485 -7.31 -12.67 15.51
C VAL A 485 -7.30 -11.14 15.43
N CYS A 486 -6.15 -10.54 15.20
CA CYS A 486 -5.99 -9.15 14.80
C CYS A 486 -5.53 -9.11 13.34
N TYR A 487 -6.38 -8.60 12.47
CA TYR A 487 -6.09 -8.47 11.06
C TYR A 487 -5.71 -7.02 10.76
N VAL A 488 -4.46 -6.79 10.39
CA VAL A 488 -3.93 -5.52 9.88
C VAL A 488 -3.87 -5.58 8.35
N SER A 489 -4.24 -4.50 7.65
CA SER A 489 -4.13 -4.48 6.19
C SER A 489 -4.05 -3.09 5.57
N CYS A 490 -3.11 -2.95 4.64
CA CYS A 490 -3.01 -1.77 3.76
C CYS A 490 -4.02 -1.79 2.59
N ASN A 491 -4.83 -2.84 2.47
CA ASN A 491 -5.92 -2.94 1.49
C ASN A 491 -7.19 -3.48 2.17
N VAL A 492 -8.03 -2.55 2.62
CA VAL A 492 -9.27 -2.87 3.35
C VAL A 492 -10.29 -3.66 2.53
N HIS A 493 -10.21 -3.65 1.20
CA HIS A 493 -11.10 -4.42 0.33
C HIS A 493 -10.76 -5.91 0.36
N THR A 494 -9.48 -6.26 0.28
CA THR A 494 -9.04 -7.66 0.47
C THR A 494 -9.21 -8.11 1.92
N GLN A 495 -8.99 -7.21 2.89
CA GLN A 495 -9.29 -7.50 4.30
C GLN A 495 -10.77 -7.84 4.50
N ALA A 496 -11.68 -7.07 3.91
CA ALA A 496 -13.13 -7.34 3.99
C ALA A 496 -13.48 -8.72 3.45
N ARG A 497 -12.93 -9.10 2.28
CA ARG A 497 -13.07 -10.46 1.72
C ARG A 497 -12.59 -11.53 2.69
N ASP A 498 -11.37 -11.38 3.20
CA ASP A 498 -10.72 -12.39 4.05
C ASP A 498 -11.44 -12.54 5.40
N VAL A 499 -11.83 -11.42 6.02
CA VAL A 499 -12.67 -11.42 7.23
C VAL A 499 -14.03 -12.04 6.93
N GLY A 500 -14.61 -11.79 5.75
CA GLY A 500 -15.81 -12.44 5.26
C GLY A 500 -15.73 -13.96 5.32
N VAL A 501 -14.60 -14.54 4.87
CA VAL A 501 -14.34 -15.99 4.95
C VAL A 501 -14.21 -16.46 6.40
N LEU A 502 -13.50 -15.72 7.25
CA LEU A 502 -13.32 -16.10 8.67
C LEU A 502 -14.64 -16.12 9.46
N VAL A 503 -15.57 -15.23 9.10
CA VAL A 503 -16.88 -15.06 9.78
C VAL A 503 -17.97 -15.93 9.17
N GLY A 504 -18.03 -15.99 7.84
CA GLY A 504 -19.02 -16.71 7.05
C GLY A 504 -18.70 -18.20 6.88
N GLY A 505 -17.41 -18.53 6.70
CA GLY A 505 -16.91 -19.89 6.53
C GLY A 505 -16.27 -20.15 5.17
N LEU A 506 -15.64 -21.31 5.06
CA LEU A 506 -15.01 -21.80 3.84
C LEU A 506 -15.46 -23.23 3.56
N ALA A 507 -15.85 -23.52 2.32
CA ALA A 507 -16.30 -24.85 1.94
C ALA A 507 -15.23 -25.92 2.24
N GLY A 508 -15.63 -27.03 2.86
CA GLY A 508 -14.71 -28.12 3.24
C GLY A 508 -13.93 -27.91 4.53
N ILE A 509 -14.00 -26.73 5.16
CA ILE A 509 -13.39 -26.44 6.47
C ILE A 509 -14.48 -26.25 7.51
N ASN A 510 -14.36 -26.89 8.68
CA ASN A 510 -15.32 -26.75 9.80
C ASN A 510 -16.80 -26.88 9.38
N GLY A 511 -17.10 -27.81 8.46
CA GLY A 511 -18.46 -28.02 7.94
C GLY A 511 -19.03 -26.84 7.15
N GLY A 512 -18.18 -25.95 6.61
CA GLY A 512 -18.57 -24.77 5.85
C GLY A 512 -18.95 -23.56 6.69
N LYS A 513 -18.76 -23.60 8.01
CA LYS A 513 -19.15 -22.52 8.93
C LYS A 513 -17.94 -21.68 9.34
N GLY A 514 -18.12 -20.36 9.38
CA GLY A 514 -17.11 -19.45 9.90
C GLY A 514 -17.02 -19.51 11.42
N LEU A 515 -15.80 -19.34 11.93
CA LEU A 515 -15.45 -19.53 13.33
C LEU A 515 -15.47 -18.23 14.15
N TYR A 516 -15.46 -17.08 13.48
CA TYR A 516 -15.23 -15.78 14.12
C TYR A 516 -16.42 -14.83 14.00
N GLU A 517 -16.49 -13.88 14.90
CA GLU A 517 -17.29 -12.66 14.78
C GLU A 517 -16.37 -11.43 14.78
N ILE A 518 -16.79 -10.36 14.11
CA ILE A 518 -16.05 -9.10 14.07
C ILE A 518 -16.36 -8.33 15.35
N GLU A 519 -15.37 -8.15 16.21
CA GLU A 519 -15.55 -7.38 17.46
C GLU A 519 -15.42 -5.89 17.22
N SER A 520 -14.42 -5.47 16.45
CA SER A 520 -14.23 -4.07 16.10
C SER A 520 -13.43 -3.90 14.81
N LEU A 521 -13.63 -2.77 14.16
CA LEU A 521 -13.03 -2.44 12.88
C LEU A 521 -12.87 -0.93 12.75
N ARG A 522 -11.70 -0.46 12.30
CA ARG A 522 -11.45 0.95 11.98
C ARG A 522 -10.26 1.14 11.03
N GLY A 523 -10.13 2.36 10.51
CA GLY A 523 -8.98 2.79 9.72
C GLY A 523 -7.90 3.51 10.55
N PHE A 524 -6.69 3.53 10.02
CA PHE A 524 -5.55 4.34 10.44
C PHE A 524 -4.96 5.07 9.25
N ASP A 525 -4.66 6.35 9.43
CA ASP A 525 -4.07 7.15 8.38
C ASP A 525 -2.54 7.04 8.36
N PHE A 526 -2.01 5.95 7.81
CA PHE A 526 -0.56 5.83 7.57
C PHE A 526 -0.05 6.77 6.48
N PHE A 527 -0.92 7.27 5.60
CA PHE A 527 -0.55 8.04 4.43
C PHE A 527 -1.46 9.26 4.25
N PRO A 528 -1.30 10.30 5.11
CA PRO A 528 -2.00 11.57 4.95
C PRO A 528 -1.80 12.14 3.55
N GLN A 529 -2.76 12.94 3.09
CA GLN A 529 -2.80 13.51 1.74
C GLN A 529 -3.03 12.48 0.61
N THR A 530 -3.27 11.21 0.95
CA THR A 530 -3.53 10.13 -0.02
C THR A 530 -4.82 9.37 0.29
N GLY A 531 -5.33 8.64 -0.71
CA GLY A 531 -6.48 7.73 -0.58
C GLY A 531 -6.24 6.47 0.26
N HIS A 532 -5.01 6.20 0.68
CA HIS A 532 -4.70 4.97 1.40
C HIS A 532 -5.19 5.01 2.87
N VAL A 533 -5.76 3.90 3.32
CA VAL A 533 -6.18 3.65 4.70
C VAL A 533 -5.68 2.27 5.13
N GLU A 534 -5.10 2.20 6.32
CA GLU A 534 -4.68 0.95 6.95
C GLU A 534 -5.83 0.46 7.84
N GLY A 535 -6.39 -0.72 7.59
CA GLY A 535 -7.48 -1.28 8.36
C GLY A 535 -6.99 -2.15 9.51
N VAL A 536 -7.62 -2.05 10.68
CA VAL A 536 -7.43 -2.98 11.80
C VAL A 536 -8.78 -3.59 12.16
N ALA A 537 -8.86 -4.92 12.08
CA ALA A 537 -10.03 -5.69 12.50
C ALA A 537 -9.65 -6.63 13.65
N PHE A 538 -10.38 -6.57 14.75
CA PHE A 538 -10.29 -7.58 15.82
C PHE A 538 -11.43 -8.57 15.66
N LEU A 539 -11.08 -9.85 15.55
CA LEU A 539 -12.02 -10.94 15.48
C LEU A 539 -11.94 -11.79 16.75
N ARG A 540 -13.11 -12.19 17.24
CA ARG A 540 -13.27 -13.07 18.39
C ARG A 540 -13.83 -14.39 17.93
N LYS A 541 -13.33 -15.50 18.50
CA LYS A 541 -13.91 -16.81 18.26
C LYS A 541 -15.37 -16.83 18.76
N LYS A 542 -16.30 -17.33 17.94
CA LYS A 542 -17.69 -17.51 18.37
C LYS A 542 -17.70 -18.44 19.58
N LYS A 543 -18.46 -18.09 20.61
CA LYS A 543 -18.73 -19.03 21.70
C LYS A 543 -19.50 -20.21 21.12
N ASP A 544 -19.10 -21.43 21.45
CA ASP A 544 -19.91 -22.60 21.13
C ASP A 544 -21.27 -22.39 21.78
N VAL A 545 -22.30 -22.16 20.95
CA VAL A 545 -23.68 -22.24 21.42
C VAL A 545 -23.86 -23.72 21.72
N ALA A 546 -23.78 -24.08 23.00
CA ALA A 546 -24.19 -25.39 23.45
C ALA A 546 -25.59 -25.61 22.88
N VAL A 547 -25.70 -26.55 21.93
CA VAL A 547 -26.98 -27.02 21.43
C VAL A 547 -27.62 -27.69 22.64
N ALA A 548 -28.50 -26.96 23.31
CA ALA A 548 -29.27 -27.43 24.45
C ALA A 548 -30.22 -28.56 24.03
#